data_AF-A0A3C1Y6Q2-F1
#
_entry.id   AF-A0A3C1Y6Q2-F1
#
_cell.length_a   1.000
_cell.length_b   1.000
_cell.length_c   1.000
_cell.angle_alpha   90.00
_cell.angle_beta   90.00
_cell.angle_gamma   90.00
#
_symmetry.space_group_name_H-M   'P 1'
#
loop_
_entity.id
_entity.type
_entity.pdbx_description
1 polymer ?
#
loop_
_entity_poly.entity_id
_entity_poly.type
_entity_poly.pdbx_seq_one_letter_code
_entity_poly.pdbx_strand_id
1 'polypeptide(L)'
;MKKAILYGIIAAAALSAPALTSCLSSETPDGPSTFTATLNPNLNFTGVKEIHTGEWKSYAGGTVRYLYDFQKSSMQFGVSGMAIAQGENLTFTVPSIPLTFDNDGAWVADHHGPFTVSGAGQTHVLTDLKTYIRLPQNAASIVMTEFTIDGEYLVRIFPNINYFGGDTRVYAGEGVPFITDVTYYDLFLDQKTMTAELFSFQSKFTAVMPAMNLVYPNLPFVLTDEGLSFSQEDVLPYTVTYDQHGKEEENGRKPFPAYTLSEFSGKMAVAGSLEFSCTRADGRGKTTFSGTPLVEIKK
;
A
#
# COMPACT_ATOMS: atom_id res chain seq x y z
N MET A 1 -33.45 6.00 -3.16
CA MET A 1 -32.67 7.15 -3.67
C MET A 1 -31.32 7.16 -2.96
N LYS A 2 -30.31 6.54 -3.59
CA LYS A 2 -28.99 6.32 -2.97
C LYS A 2 -28.13 7.55 -3.22
N LYS A 3 -27.74 8.27 -2.15
CA LYS A 3 -26.80 9.39 -2.23
C LYS A 3 -25.46 8.86 -2.74
N ALA A 4 -25.03 9.31 -3.91
CA ALA A 4 -23.65 9.18 -4.34
C ALA A 4 -22.83 10.12 -3.46
N ILE A 5 -22.17 9.56 -2.45
CA ILE A 5 -21.15 10.29 -1.70
C ILE A 5 -19.91 10.24 -2.59
N LEU A 6 -19.67 11.35 -3.27
CA LEU A 6 -18.45 11.63 -3.99
C LEU A 6 -17.33 11.66 -2.95
N TYR A 7 -16.51 10.61 -2.89
CA TYR A 7 -15.30 10.61 -2.08
C TYR A 7 -14.38 11.69 -2.64
N GLY A 8 -14.36 12.85 -1.98
CA GLY A 8 -13.46 13.95 -2.30
C GLY A 8 -12.03 13.46 -2.17
N ILE A 9 -11.33 13.41 -3.29
CA ILE A 9 -9.91 13.09 -3.40
C ILE A 9 -9.15 14.16 -2.61
N ILE A 10 -8.60 13.78 -1.46
CA ILE A 10 -7.49 14.49 -0.83
C ILE A 10 -6.29 13.55 -0.94
N ALA A 11 -5.73 13.47 -2.15
CA ALA A 11 -4.47 12.77 -2.35
C ALA A 11 -3.37 13.66 -1.75
N ALA A 12 -2.86 13.28 -0.57
CA ALA A 12 -1.73 13.94 0.07
C ALA A 12 -0.47 13.76 -0.81
N ALA A 13 -0.27 14.67 -1.76
CA ALA A 13 0.94 14.74 -2.56
C ALA A 13 2.05 15.39 -1.72
N ALA A 14 2.75 14.60 -0.91
CA ALA A 14 4.03 14.98 -0.33
C ALA A 14 5.15 14.16 -0.98
N LEU A 15 6.12 14.88 -1.57
CA LEU A 15 7.25 14.43 -2.40
C LEU A 15 6.90 14.09 -3.85
N SER A 16 6.82 15.15 -4.68
CA SER A 16 7.00 15.13 -6.13
C SER A 16 6.61 13.81 -6.79
N ALA A 17 5.32 13.56 -6.95
CA ALA A 17 4.82 12.40 -7.67
C ALA A 17 5.48 12.34 -9.06
N PRO A 18 6.37 11.37 -9.37
CA PRO A 18 6.32 10.85 -10.70
C PRO A 18 4.99 10.10 -10.75
N ALA A 19 3.97 10.77 -11.29
CA ALA A 19 2.73 10.14 -11.64
C ALA A 19 3.03 8.77 -12.27
N LEU A 20 2.27 7.75 -11.89
CA LEU A 20 2.03 6.65 -12.82
C LEU A 20 1.55 7.33 -14.11
N THR A 21 2.42 7.48 -15.11
CA THR A 21 2.05 8.17 -16.35
C THR A 21 1.06 7.28 -17.09
N SER A 22 -0.23 7.55 -16.93
CA SER A 22 -1.29 6.91 -17.68
C SER A 22 -1.54 7.73 -18.96
N CYS A 23 -1.03 7.24 -20.09
CA CYS A 23 -1.57 7.68 -21.38
C CYS A 23 -2.91 6.96 -21.58
N LEU A 24 -3.98 7.53 -21.06
CA LEU A 24 -5.35 7.14 -21.37
C LEU A 24 -5.66 7.65 -22.78
N SER A 25 -5.50 6.82 -23.81
CA SER A 25 -6.10 7.12 -25.12
C SER A 25 -7.61 6.92 -25.00
N SER A 26 -8.36 8.02 -24.84
CA SER A 26 -9.81 8.04 -24.93
C SER A 26 -10.26 7.82 -26.37
N GLU A 27 -11.28 6.97 -26.59
CA GLU A 27 -12.46 7.22 -27.45
C GLU A 27 -13.31 5.94 -27.69
N THR A 28 -13.70 5.18 -26.65
CA THR A 28 -14.85 4.26 -26.66
C THR A 28 -15.26 3.87 -25.23
N PRO A 29 -16.52 3.40 -24.98
CA PRO A 29 -16.99 2.99 -23.64
C PRO A 29 -16.42 1.64 -23.16
N ASP A 30 -15.62 0.97 -23.98
CA ASP A 30 -14.93 -0.26 -23.60
C ASP A 30 -13.65 0.13 -22.85
N GLY A 31 -13.45 -0.45 -21.67
CA GLY A 31 -12.24 -0.22 -20.87
C GLY A 31 -10.96 -0.44 -21.68
N PRO A 32 -9.81 0.14 -21.25
CA PRO A 32 -8.59 0.11 -22.03
C PRO A 32 -8.18 -1.34 -22.35
N SER A 33 -7.81 -1.60 -23.60
CA SER A 33 -7.32 -2.93 -24.02
C SER A 33 -5.98 -3.28 -23.38
N THR A 34 -5.19 -2.26 -23.06
CA THR A 34 -3.88 -2.39 -22.42
C THR A 34 -3.69 -1.34 -21.34
N PHE A 35 -2.91 -1.67 -20.31
CA PHE A 35 -2.60 -0.77 -19.21
C PHE A 35 -1.15 -0.95 -18.77
N THR A 36 -0.46 0.14 -18.46
CA THR A 36 0.92 0.10 -17.97
C THR A 36 0.98 0.70 -16.56
N ALA A 37 1.51 -0.06 -15.60
CA ALA A 37 1.91 0.46 -14.30
C ALA A 37 3.43 0.52 -14.21
N THR A 38 3.95 1.55 -13.55
CA THR A 38 5.39 1.69 -13.30
C THR A 38 5.65 2.21 -11.90
N LEU A 39 6.36 1.44 -11.09
CA LEU A 39 6.92 1.94 -9.84
C LEU A 39 8.34 2.42 -10.12
N ASN A 40 8.58 3.72 -9.93
CA ASN A 40 9.93 4.26 -9.98
C ASN A 40 10.71 3.91 -8.70
N PRO A 41 12.05 3.95 -8.72
CA PRO A 41 12.89 3.59 -7.57
C PRO A 41 12.54 4.28 -6.25
N ASN A 42 12.02 5.51 -6.32
CA ASN A 42 11.60 6.30 -5.15
C ASN A 42 10.16 6.05 -4.68
N LEU A 43 9.42 5.19 -5.38
CA LEU A 43 8.02 4.85 -5.08
C LEU A 43 7.87 3.44 -4.52
N ASN A 44 8.96 2.71 -4.37
CA ASN A 44 8.94 1.36 -3.83
C ASN A 44 10.25 1.03 -3.09
N PHE A 45 10.22 -0.08 -2.39
CA PHE A 45 11.42 -0.76 -1.90
C PHE A 45 11.27 -2.28 -2.07
N THR A 46 12.39 -2.98 -1.98
CA THR A 46 12.43 -4.44 -2.10
C THR A 46 12.63 -5.05 -0.72
N GLY A 47 11.72 -5.92 -0.31
CA GLY A 47 11.90 -6.81 0.84
C GLY A 47 12.39 -8.16 0.36
N VAL A 48 13.42 -8.71 0.99
CA VAL A 48 14.01 -10.00 0.65
C VAL A 48 14.08 -10.85 1.91
N LYS A 49 13.44 -12.01 1.87
CA LYS A 49 13.58 -13.05 2.87
C LYS A 49 14.54 -14.10 2.36
N GLU A 50 15.61 -14.33 3.10
CA GLU A 50 16.44 -15.51 2.90
C GLU A 50 15.68 -16.73 3.47
N ILE A 51 15.35 -17.69 2.60
CA ILE A 51 14.41 -18.76 2.93
C ILE A 51 14.95 -19.67 4.04
N HIS A 52 16.25 -19.93 4.06
CA HIS A 52 16.88 -20.83 5.03
C HIS A 52 16.97 -20.23 6.43
N THR A 53 17.23 -18.92 6.55
CA THR A 53 17.35 -18.22 7.84
C THR A 53 16.02 -17.64 8.31
N GLY A 54 15.10 -17.38 7.38
CA GLY A 54 13.86 -16.65 7.63
C GLY A 54 14.07 -15.15 7.85
N GLU A 55 15.30 -14.65 7.73
CA GLU A 55 15.64 -13.25 7.97
C GLU A 55 15.13 -12.37 6.82
N TRP A 56 14.41 -11.31 7.17
CA TRP A 56 13.99 -10.28 6.23
C TRP A 56 14.97 -9.12 6.21
N LYS A 57 15.34 -8.69 5.00
CA LYS A 57 16.12 -7.47 4.74
C LYS A 57 15.36 -6.57 3.76
N SER A 58 15.63 -5.28 3.84
CA SER A 58 15.06 -4.30 2.91
C SER A 58 16.16 -3.60 2.13
N TYR A 59 15.88 -3.32 0.86
CA TYR A 59 16.78 -2.62 -0.05
C TYR A 59 16.03 -1.52 -0.81
N ALA A 60 16.77 -0.55 -1.33
CA ALA A 60 16.21 0.48 -2.20
C ALA A 60 15.51 -0.16 -3.42
N GLY A 61 14.38 0.42 -3.81
CA GLY A 61 13.58 -0.06 -4.93
C GLY A 61 14.27 0.15 -6.28
N GLY A 62 13.92 -0.70 -7.23
CA GLY A 62 14.25 -0.53 -8.65
C GLY A 62 13.11 0.14 -9.42
N THR A 63 13.30 0.27 -10.74
CA THR A 63 12.16 0.54 -11.64
C THR A 63 11.42 -0.76 -11.88
N VAL A 64 10.12 -0.81 -11.61
CA VAL A 64 9.27 -1.99 -11.81
C VAL A 64 8.21 -1.65 -12.83
N ARG A 65 8.04 -2.50 -13.84
CA ARG A 65 7.10 -2.29 -14.95
C ARG A 65 6.15 -3.46 -15.10
N TYR A 66 4.90 -3.11 -15.33
CA TYR A 66 3.82 -4.04 -15.60
C TYR A 66 3.13 -3.61 -16.89
N LEU A 67 3.02 -4.51 -17.84
CA LEU A 67 2.26 -4.29 -19.07
C LEU A 67 1.11 -5.29 -19.11
N TYR A 68 -0.10 -4.79 -18.89
CA TYR A 68 -1.33 -5.57 -18.92
C TYR A 68 -1.95 -5.47 -20.32
N ASP A 69 -2.40 -6.61 -20.84
CA ASP A 69 -3.24 -6.74 -22.02
C ASP A 69 -4.51 -7.47 -21.59
N PHE A 70 -5.57 -6.71 -21.33
CA PHE A 70 -6.84 -7.22 -20.83
C PHE A 70 -7.62 -7.97 -21.92
N GLN A 71 -7.40 -7.64 -23.20
CA GLN A 71 -7.99 -8.37 -24.31
C GLN A 71 -7.42 -9.78 -24.43
N LYS A 72 -6.11 -9.94 -24.20
CA LYS A 72 -5.44 -11.26 -24.19
C LYS A 72 -5.43 -11.92 -22.81
N SER A 73 -5.97 -11.26 -21.78
CA SER A 73 -5.89 -11.72 -20.38
C SER A 73 -4.45 -12.11 -20.02
N SER A 74 -3.51 -11.19 -20.24
CA SER A 74 -2.09 -11.44 -19.99
C SER A 74 -1.39 -10.22 -19.40
N MET A 75 -0.27 -10.46 -18.73
CA MET A 75 0.59 -9.42 -18.19
C MET A 75 2.07 -9.77 -18.44
N GLN A 76 2.88 -8.77 -18.75
CA GLN A 76 4.33 -8.86 -18.72
C GLN A 76 4.87 -8.09 -17.51
N PHE A 77 5.81 -8.70 -16.80
CA PHE A 77 6.51 -8.12 -15.66
C PHE A 77 7.99 -7.90 -15.99
N GLY A 78 8.54 -6.78 -15.51
CA GLY A 78 9.97 -6.52 -15.62
C GLY A 78 10.47 -5.58 -14.54
N VAL A 79 11.75 -5.71 -14.22
CA VAL A 79 12.45 -4.86 -13.26
C VAL A 79 13.74 -4.33 -13.86
N SER A 80 14.18 -3.17 -13.40
CA SER A 80 15.48 -2.60 -13.71
C SER A 80 16.11 -1.99 -12.47
N GLY A 81 17.32 -2.43 -12.16
CA GLY A 81 18.09 -1.96 -11.00
C GLY A 81 17.48 -2.33 -9.65
N MET A 82 16.75 -3.45 -9.55
CA MET A 82 16.17 -3.91 -8.28
C MET A 82 17.25 -4.61 -7.44
N ALA A 83 17.46 -4.16 -6.22
CA ALA A 83 18.46 -4.75 -5.32
C ALA A 83 17.89 -5.96 -4.57
N ILE A 84 18.64 -7.07 -4.54
CA ILE A 84 18.30 -8.27 -3.74
C ILE A 84 19.31 -8.58 -2.64
N ALA A 85 20.53 -8.05 -2.79
CA ALA A 85 21.60 -8.08 -1.82
C ALA A 85 22.46 -6.82 -1.96
N GLN A 86 23.35 -6.57 -1.01
CA GLN A 86 24.24 -5.41 -1.07
C GLN A 86 25.13 -5.48 -2.31
N GLY A 87 24.97 -4.51 -3.21
CA GLY A 87 25.76 -4.41 -4.45
C GLY A 87 25.28 -5.30 -5.60
N GLU A 88 24.17 -6.04 -5.42
CA GLU A 88 23.60 -6.91 -6.42
C GLU A 88 22.27 -6.36 -6.93
N ASN A 89 22.28 -5.90 -8.19
CA ASN A 89 21.11 -5.33 -8.86
C ASN A 89 20.67 -6.20 -10.03
N LEU A 90 19.38 -6.54 -10.04
CA LEU A 90 18.75 -7.32 -11.08
C LEU A 90 18.05 -6.42 -12.10
N THR A 91 18.15 -6.79 -13.37
CA THR A 91 17.42 -6.17 -14.47
C THR A 91 16.96 -7.26 -15.42
N PHE A 92 15.66 -7.49 -15.52
CA PHE A 92 15.10 -8.53 -16.36
C PHE A 92 13.66 -8.23 -16.76
N THR A 93 13.17 -8.99 -17.74
CA THR A 93 11.77 -9.03 -18.12
C THR A 93 11.37 -10.50 -18.28
N VAL A 94 10.20 -10.87 -17.77
CA VAL A 94 9.64 -12.22 -17.99
C VAL A 94 8.76 -12.24 -19.24
N PRO A 95 8.55 -13.39 -19.90
CA PRO A 95 7.51 -13.55 -20.91
C PRO A 95 6.12 -13.18 -20.35
N SER A 96 5.16 -12.89 -21.24
CA SER A 96 3.78 -12.63 -20.82
C SER A 96 3.18 -13.85 -20.12
N ILE A 97 2.56 -13.63 -18.97
CA ILE A 97 1.89 -14.64 -18.15
C ILE A 97 0.37 -14.41 -18.12
N PRO A 98 -0.44 -15.47 -17.92
CA PRO A 98 -1.89 -15.34 -17.83
C PRO A 98 -2.33 -14.42 -16.69
N LEU A 99 -3.39 -13.67 -16.94
CA LEU A 99 -4.04 -12.76 -15.99
C LEU A 99 -5.46 -13.24 -15.72
N THR A 100 -5.84 -13.32 -14.45
CA THR A 100 -7.19 -13.63 -13.98
C THR A 100 -7.74 -12.48 -13.15
N PHE A 101 -9.04 -12.47 -12.90
CA PHE A 101 -9.68 -11.53 -11.97
C PHE A 101 -10.20 -12.31 -10.77
N ASP A 102 -9.77 -11.93 -9.57
CA ASP A 102 -10.18 -12.60 -8.34
C ASP A 102 -11.50 -12.03 -7.77
N ASN A 103 -12.00 -12.69 -6.73
CA ASN A 103 -13.24 -12.27 -6.06
C ASN A 103 -13.05 -11.03 -5.18
N ASP A 104 -11.81 -10.66 -4.87
CA ASP A 104 -11.43 -9.52 -4.02
C ASP A 104 -11.16 -8.26 -4.86
N GLY A 105 -11.52 -8.28 -6.14
CA GLY A 105 -11.48 -7.12 -7.02
C GLY A 105 -10.09 -6.80 -7.57
N ALA A 106 -9.16 -7.75 -7.56
CA ALA A 106 -7.83 -7.60 -8.13
C ALA A 106 -7.68 -8.40 -9.43
N TRP A 107 -6.89 -7.84 -10.35
CA TRP A 107 -6.30 -8.65 -11.42
C TRP A 107 -5.05 -9.32 -10.89
N VAL A 108 -4.95 -10.62 -11.11
CA VAL A 108 -3.90 -11.48 -10.56
C VAL A 108 -3.19 -12.19 -11.70
N ALA A 109 -1.87 -12.15 -11.69
CA ALA A 109 -1.10 -13.14 -12.42
C ALA A 109 -0.32 -13.97 -11.41
N ASP A 110 -0.53 -15.27 -11.45
CA ASP A 110 0.05 -16.25 -10.54
C ASP A 110 0.68 -17.35 -11.39
N HIS A 111 2.01 -17.40 -11.44
CA HIS A 111 2.74 -18.26 -12.34
C HIS A 111 3.96 -18.88 -11.65
N HIS A 112 3.94 -20.21 -11.50
CA HIS A 112 5.00 -20.97 -10.81
C HIS A 112 6.37 -20.93 -11.52
N GLY A 113 6.42 -20.66 -12.82
CA GLY A 113 7.67 -20.62 -13.59
C GLY A 113 8.10 -22.01 -14.08
N PRO A 114 9.41 -22.27 -14.26
CA PRO A 114 10.53 -21.35 -14.03
C PRO A 114 10.70 -20.30 -15.14
N PHE A 115 11.26 -19.14 -14.79
CA PHE A 115 11.78 -18.15 -15.73
C PHE A 115 13.29 -18.00 -15.55
N THR A 116 14.06 -18.23 -16.61
CA THR A 116 15.49 -17.92 -16.61
C THR A 116 15.68 -16.45 -16.93
N VAL A 117 16.32 -15.71 -16.02
CA VAL A 117 16.63 -14.29 -16.19
C VAL A 117 18.11 -14.04 -16.00
N SER A 118 18.63 -12.97 -16.61
CA SER A 118 20.02 -12.56 -16.41
C SER A 118 20.06 -11.25 -15.62
N GLY A 119 20.85 -11.21 -14.54
CA GLY A 119 21.02 -10.04 -13.68
C GLY A 119 22.42 -10.03 -13.06
N ALA A 120 23.02 -8.85 -12.87
CA ALA A 120 24.37 -8.72 -12.30
C ALA A 120 25.47 -9.60 -12.96
N GLY A 121 25.34 -9.96 -14.24
CA GLY A 121 26.27 -10.85 -14.94
C GLY A 121 26.12 -12.34 -14.60
N GLN A 122 25.09 -12.70 -13.83
CA GLN A 122 24.71 -14.07 -13.47
C GLN A 122 23.35 -14.43 -14.08
N THR A 123 23.09 -15.73 -14.13
CA THR A 123 21.79 -16.28 -14.51
C THR A 123 21.06 -16.69 -13.26
N HIS A 124 19.81 -16.24 -13.11
CA HIS A 124 18.93 -16.58 -12.00
C HIS A 124 17.69 -17.30 -12.52
N VAL A 125 17.07 -18.09 -11.64
CA VAL A 125 15.80 -18.76 -11.88
C VAL A 125 14.73 -18.11 -11.01
N LEU A 126 13.71 -17.56 -11.65
CA LEU A 126 12.52 -17.07 -10.96
C LEU A 126 11.44 -18.14 -10.94
N THR A 127 10.86 -18.35 -9.76
CA THR A 127 9.65 -19.17 -9.58
C THR A 127 8.59 -18.41 -8.80
N ASP A 128 7.36 -18.93 -8.84
CA ASP A 128 6.24 -18.45 -8.02
C ASP A 128 6.00 -16.93 -8.16
N LEU A 129 6.09 -16.43 -9.39
CA LEU A 129 5.83 -15.03 -9.69
C LEU A 129 4.34 -14.75 -9.54
N LYS A 130 4.03 -13.93 -8.54
CA LYS A 130 2.69 -13.49 -8.24
C LYS A 130 2.62 -11.98 -8.25
N THR A 131 1.66 -11.43 -8.99
CA THR A 131 1.41 -10.00 -9.02
C THR A 131 -0.08 -9.74 -8.89
N TYR A 132 -0.40 -8.71 -8.12
CA TYR A 132 -1.74 -8.19 -7.94
C TYR A 132 -1.79 -6.76 -8.44
N ILE A 133 -2.86 -6.38 -9.13
CA ILE A 133 -3.20 -4.98 -9.37
C ILE A 133 -4.67 -4.71 -9.06
N ARG A 134 -4.88 -3.63 -8.32
CA ARG A 134 -6.20 -3.00 -8.14
C ARG A 134 -6.22 -1.64 -8.81
N LEU A 135 -7.33 -1.36 -9.49
CA LEU A 135 -7.54 -0.15 -10.27
C LEU A 135 -8.70 0.66 -9.69
N PRO A 136 -8.54 1.28 -8.49
CA PRO A 136 -9.57 2.14 -7.93
C PRO A 136 -9.83 3.35 -8.85
N GLN A 137 -11.09 3.76 -9.00
CA GLN A 137 -11.46 4.85 -9.91
C GLN A 137 -10.87 6.21 -9.52
N ASN A 138 -10.73 6.47 -8.21
CA ASN A 138 -10.40 7.79 -7.66
C ASN A 138 -9.08 7.77 -6.86
N ALA A 139 -8.25 6.76 -7.03
CA ALA A 139 -6.95 6.64 -6.37
C ALA A 139 -5.90 6.04 -7.31
N ALA A 140 -4.63 6.12 -6.92
CA ALA A 140 -3.57 5.48 -7.68
C ALA A 140 -3.75 3.95 -7.66
N SER A 141 -3.31 3.27 -8.73
CA SER A 141 -3.31 1.82 -8.79
C SER A 141 -2.45 1.22 -7.69
N ILE A 142 -2.96 0.16 -7.07
CA ILE A 142 -2.24 -0.58 -6.03
C ILE A 142 -1.66 -1.82 -6.69
N VAL A 143 -0.34 -1.90 -6.76
CA VAL A 143 0.38 -3.06 -7.31
C VAL A 143 1.19 -3.73 -6.23
N MET A 144 1.27 -5.04 -6.28
CA MET A 144 2.17 -5.83 -5.45
C MET A 144 2.77 -6.90 -6.34
N THR A 145 4.04 -7.21 -6.12
CA THR A 145 4.67 -8.38 -6.71
C THR A 145 5.48 -9.15 -5.68
N GLU A 146 5.38 -10.47 -5.73
CA GLU A 146 6.29 -11.39 -5.05
C GLU A 146 6.75 -12.49 -6.00
N PHE A 147 7.94 -13.03 -5.75
CA PHE A 147 8.52 -14.16 -6.48
C PHE A 147 9.69 -14.73 -5.71
N THR A 148 10.07 -15.95 -6.04
CA THR A 148 11.27 -16.61 -5.50
C THR A 148 12.41 -16.51 -6.51
N ILE A 149 13.63 -16.27 -6.04
CA ILE A 149 14.87 -16.31 -6.83
C ILE A 149 15.74 -17.47 -6.36
N ASP A 150 16.15 -18.31 -7.30
CA ASP A 150 17.08 -19.44 -7.13
C ASP A 150 16.66 -20.47 -6.08
N GLY A 151 15.42 -20.42 -5.60
CA GLY A 151 14.95 -21.23 -4.46
C GLY A 151 15.48 -20.75 -3.10
N GLU A 152 16.22 -19.65 -3.07
CA GLU A 152 16.97 -19.17 -1.91
C GLU A 152 16.34 -17.91 -1.29
N TYR A 153 15.72 -17.07 -2.12
CA TYR A 153 15.21 -15.77 -1.70
C TYR A 153 13.75 -15.59 -2.10
N LEU A 154 12.88 -15.30 -1.13
CA LEU A 154 11.55 -14.75 -1.41
C LEU A 154 11.66 -13.22 -1.50
N VAL A 155 11.32 -12.68 -2.66
CA VAL A 155 11.39 -11.25 -2.96
C VAL A 155 9.99 -10.67 -2.99
N ARG A 156 9.81 -9.51 -2.37
CA ARG A 156 8.58 -8.71 -2.40
C ARG A 156 8.87 -7.27 -2.76
N ILE A 157 8.05 -6.72 -3.65
CA ILE A 157 8.08 -5.32 -4.04
C ILE A 157 6.97 -4.60 -3.27
N PHE A 158 7.36 -3.68 -2.40
CA PHE A 158 6.45 -2.89 -1.57
C PHE A 158 6.33 -1.48 -2.14
N PRO A 159 5.13 -1.04 -2.58
CA PRO A 159 4.87 0.37 -2.83
C PRO A 159 5.04 1.18 -1.54
N ASN A 160 5.59 2.38 -1.67
CA ASN A 160 5.78 3.27 -0.51
C ASN A 160 4.46 3.85 0.00
N ILE A 161 3.40 3.84 -0.79
CA ILE A 161 2.08 4.38 -0.42
C ILE A 161 1.03 3.32 -0.68
N ASN A 162 0.23 3.01 0.34
CA ASN A 162 -0.81 1.99 0.28
C ASN A 162 -2.13 2.55 0.82
N TYR A 163 -3.23 2.34 0.11
CA TYR A 163 -4.53 2.96 0.40
C TYR A 163 -5.55 1.92 0.86
N PHE A 164 -6.25 2.19 1.96
CA PHE A 164 -7.18 1.26 2.58
C PHE A 164 -8.51 1.91 2.93
N GLY A 165 -9.59 1.16 2.72
CA GLY A 165 -10.94 1.47 3.17
C GLY A 165 -11.50 0.31 3.98
N GLY A 166 -12.40 0.60 4.91
CA GLY A 166 -12.97 -0.42 5.78
C GLY A 166 -13.62 0.18 7.01
N ASP A 167 -13.86 -0.68 8.00
CA ASP A 167 -14.56 -0.29 9.21
C ASP A 167 -13.59 0.24 10.27
N THR A 168 -13.81 1.48 10.70
CA THR A 168 -13.22 2.02 11.93
C THR A 168 -14.21 1.88 13.08
N ARG A 169 -13.78 1.26 14.18
CA ARG A 169 -14.57 1.05 15.40
C ARG A 169 -13.95 1.81 16.56
N VAL A 170 -14.75 2.60 17.26
CA VAL A 170 -14.31 3.46 18.35
C VAL A 170 -15.07 3.10 19.61
N TYR A 171 -14.33 2.63 20.61
CA TYR A 171 -14.81 2.19 21.90
C TYR A 171 -14.51 3.29 22.92
N ALA A 172 -15.53 3.96 23.46
CA ALA A 172 -15.39 5.01 24.47
C ALA A 172 -15.60 4.49 25.92
N GLY A 173 -15.70 3.17 26.12
CA GLY A 173 -16.02 2.48 27.37
C GLY A 173 -16.65 1.11 27.12
N GLU A 174 -17.43 0.56 28.07
CA GLU A 174 -18.11 -0.75 27.94
C GLU A 174 -19.36 -0.74 27.03
N GLY A 175 -19.64 0.38 26.35
CA GLY A 175 -20.80 0.53 25.47
C GLY A 175 -20.60 -0.02 24.06
N VAL A 176 -21.66 0.05 23.24
CA VAL A 176 -21.60 -0.26 21.82
C VAL A 176 -20.61 0.70 21.13
N PRO A 177 -19.65 0.19 20.33
CA PRO A 177 -18.71 1.06 19.64
C PRO A 177 -19.42 1.92 18.60
N PHE A 178 -18.92 3.14 18.40
CA PHE A 178 -19.22 3.90 17.20
C PHE A 178 -18.50 3.25 16.02
N ILE A 179 -19.20 2.95 14.93
CA ILE A 179 -18.65 2.32 13.73
C ILE A 179 -18.84 3.26 12.53
N THR A 180 -17.79 3.43 11.73
CA THR A 180 -17.85 4.19 10.48
C THR A 180 -16.97 3.58 9.39
N ASP A 181 -17.47 3.62 8.16
CA ASP A 181 -16.81 3.20 6.92
C ASP A 181 -16.35 4.39 6.06
N VAL A 182 -16.51 5.61 6.57
CA VAL A 182 -16.19 6.87 5.86
C VAL A 182 -14.72 7.22 5.98
N THR A 183 -14.07 6.76 7.06
CA THR A 183 -12.65 6.99 7.29
C THR A 183 -11.82 6.05 6.43
N TYR A 184 -10.89 6.62 5.66
CA TYR A 184 -9.92 5.87 4.86
C TYR A 184 -8.50 6.21 5.30
N TYR A 185 -7.56 5.33 4.95
CA TYR A 185 -6.21 5.36 5.46
C TYR A 185 -5.18 5.23 4.36
N ASP A 186 -4.13 6.07 4.45
CA ASP A 186 -2.94 5.94 3.62
C ASP A 186 -1.78 5.55 4.53
N LEU A 187 -1.13 4.44 4.22
CA LEU A 187 0.07 3.98 4.90
C LEU A 187 1.29 4.30 4.03
N PHE A 188 2.09 5.27 4.48
CA PHE A 188 3.35 5.63 3.87
C PHE A 188 4.48 4.85 4.53
N LEU A 189 5.38 4.28 3.74
CA LEU A 189 6.49 3.47 4.20
C LEU A 189 7.82 4.13 3.82
N ASP A 190 8.70 4.33 4.80
CA ASP A 190 10.09 4.74 4.57
C ASP A 190 11.02 3.58 4.91
N GLN A 191 11.64 3.00 3.88
CA GLN A 191 12.58 1.90 4.01
C GLN A 191 13.90 2.32 4.68
N LYS A 192 14.32 3.59 4.56
CA LYS A 192 15.61 4.03 5.10
C LYS A 192 15.58 4.12 6.62
N THR A 193 14.46 4.57 7.16
CA THR A 193 14.23 4.68 8.61
C THR A 193 13.48 3.48 9.17
N MET A 194 12.93 2.61 8.31
CA MET A 194 12.05 1.50 8.69
C MET A 194 10.86 1.98 9.54
N THR A 195 10.28 3.12 9.15
CA THR A 195 9.12 3.72 9.80
C THR A 195 7.98 3.93 8.81
N ALA A 196 6.76 3.81 9.30
CA ALA A 196 5.56 4.11 8.59
C ALA A 196 4.92 5.40 9.13
N GLU A 197 4.19 6.08 8.26
CA GLU A 197 3.33 7.20 8.62
C GLU A 197 1.90 6.86 8.17
N LEU A 198 0.97 6.78 9.12
CA LEU A 198 -0.43 6.47 8.82
C LEU A 198 -1.23 7.77 8.79
N PHE A 199 -1.76 8.10 7.62
CA PHE A 199 -2.75 9.15 7.47
C PHE A 199 -4.15 8.55 7.65
N SER A 200 -4.99 9.25 8.39
CA SER A 200 -6.40 8.95 8.54
C SER A 200 -7.19 10.14 8.04
N PHE A 201 -8.02 9.92 7.03
CA PHE A 201 -8.82 10.96 6.40
C PHE A 201 -10.28 10.83 6.80
N GLN A 202 -10.94 11.97 6.99
CA GLN A 202 -12.33 12.02 7.45
C GLN A 202 -12.56 11.21 8.74
N SER A 203 -11.58 11.19 9.64
CA SER A 203 -11.66 10.51 10.92
C SER A 203 -12.82 11.05 11.74
N LYS A 204 -13.62 10.14 12.29
CA LYS A 204 -14.68 10.44 13.25
C LYS A 204 -14.60 9.49 14.43
N PHE A 205 -14.61 10.05 15.64
CA PHE A 205 -14.57 9.25 16.88
C PHE A 205 -15.93 9.15 17.57
N THR A 206 -16.90 9.96 17.15
CA THR A 206 -18.31 9.88 17.56
C THR A 206 -19.21 10.38 16.42
N ALA A 207 -20.51 10.09 16.47
CA ALA A 207 -21.46 10.50 15.44
C ALA A 207 -21.60 12.04 15.31
N VAL A 208 -21.39 12.79 16.40
CA VAL A 208 -21.56 14.25 16.44
C VAL A 208 -20.27 15.02 16.19
N MET A 209 -19.13 14.34 16.09
CA MET A 209 -17.85 14.97 15.87
C MET A 209 -17.68 15.40 14.40
N PRO A 210 -17.18 16.62 14.14
CA PRO A 210 -16.75 17.00 12.79
C PRO A 210 -15.65 16.06 12.28
N ALA A 211 -15.68 15.77 10.99
CA ALA A 211 -14.60 15.01 10.37
C ALA A 211 -13.27 15.78 10.50
N MET A 212 -12.18 15.07 10.79
CA MET A 212 -10.84 15.63 10.83
C MET A 212 -9.84 14.69 10.17
N ASN A 213 -8.71 15.23 9.74
CA ASN A 213 -7.60 14.43 9.23
C ASN A 213 -6.53 14.34 10.30
N LEU A 214 -6.03 13.13 10.52
CA LEU A 214 -4.98 12.84 11.49
C LEU A 214 -3.80 12.16 10.81
N VAL A 215 -2.62 12.38 11.38
CA VAL A 215 -1.39 11.67 11.02
C VAL A 215 -0.80 11.04 12.27
N TYR A 216 -0.46 9.76 12.16
CA TYR A 216 0.28 8.99 13.15
C TYR A 216 1.70 8.76 12.60
N PRO A 217 2.68 9.56 13.02
CA PRO A 217 4.00 9.56 12.41
C PRO A 217 4.94 8.55 13.06
N ASN A 218 5.98 8.18 12.30
CA ASN A 218 7.16 7.45 12.78
C ASN A 218 6.89 6.09 13.42
N LEU A 219 5.84 5.38 12.97
CA LEU A 219 5.50 4.04 13.45
C LEU A 219 6.60 3.06 12.99
N PRO A 220 7.47 2.54 13.86
CA PRO A 220 8.51 1.61 13.44
C PRO A 220 7.85 0.32 12.93
N PHE A 221 8.34 -0.20 11.81
CA PHE A 221 7.81 -1.44 11.23
C PHE A 221 8.90 -2.48 10.99
N VAL A 222 8.48 -3.73 10.96
CA VAL A 222 9.29 -4.88 10.56
C VAL A 222 8.59 -5.63 9.44
N LEU A 223 9.36 -6.24 8.55
CA LEU A 223 8.84 -7.12 7.51
C LEU A 223 8.49 -8.49 8.11
N THR A 224 7.42 -9.10 7.60
CA THR A 224 6.92 -10.40 8.04
C THR A 224 6.49 -11.24 6.85
N ASP A 225 6.19 -12.52 7.11
CA ASP A 225 5.69 -13.43 6.08
C ASP A 225 4.31 -13.02 5.55
N GLU A 226 3.50 -12.31 6.33
CA GLU A 226 2.22 -11.75 5.87
C GLU A 226 2.40 -10.40 5.15
N GLY A 227 3.47 -9.66 5.46
CA GLY A 227 3.77 -8.35 4.87
C GLY A 227 4.62 -7.50 5.80
N LEU A 228 3.97 -6.70 6.64
CA LEU A 228 4.65 -5.94 7.70
C LEU A 228 3.80 -5.83 8.96
N SER A 229 4.46 -5.57 10.09
CA SER A 229 3.82 -5.18 11.34
C SER A 229 4.48 -3.93 11.90
N PHE A 230 3.72 -3.12 12.61
CA PHE A 230 4.21 -1.92 13.29
C PHE A 230 3.65 -1.85 14.70
N SER A 231 4.44 -1.31 15.62
CA SER A 231 4.03 -1.13 17.01
C SER A 231 4.81 0.02 17.66
N GLN A 232 4.11 0.87 18.39
CA GLN A 232 4.71 2.01 19.09
C GLN A 232 3.91 2.35 20.34
N GLU A 233 4.62 2.71 21.39
CA GLU A 233 4.07 3.32 22.59
C GLU A 233 4.20 4.85 22.52
N ASP A 234 3.33 5.57 23.24
CA ASP A 234 3.39 7.02 23.37
C ASP A 234 3.38 7.78 22.02
N VAL A 235 2.40 7.45 21.17
CA VAL A 235 2.23 8.13 19.87
C VAL A 235 1.51 9.45 20.07
N LEU A 236 2.11 10.55 19.61
CA LEU A 236 1.48 11.87 19.50
C LEU A 236 0.99 12.09 18.06
N PRO A 237 -0.32 12.06 17.80
CA PRO A 237 -0.85 12.35 16.47
C PRO A 237 -0.79 13.84 16.16
N TYR A 238 -0.93 14.16 14.88
CA TYR A 238 -1.04 15.52 14.37
C TYR A 238 -2.35 15.69 13.62
N THR A 239 -3.03 16.81 13.79
CA THR A 239 -4.04 17.24 12.82
C THR A 239 -3.36 17.82 11.59
N VAL A 240 -3.94 17.62 10.41
CA VAL A 240 -3.37 18.12 9.15
C VAL A 240 -4.39 18.93 8.37
N THR A 241 -3.97 20.09 7.88
CA THR A 241 -4.71 20.92 6.93
C THR A 241 -4.13 20.80 5.52
N TYR A 242 -5.03 20.88 4.54
CA TYR A 242 -4.71 20.77 3.12
C TYR A 242 -5.14 22.04 2.39
N ASP A 243 -4.33 22.45 1.42
CA ASP A 243 -4.66 23.57 0.55
C ASP A 243 -5.79 23.21 -0.44
N GLN A 244 -6.21 24.19 -1.24
CA GLN A 244 -7.24 24.00 -2.26
C GLN A 244 -6.87 23.00 -3.37
N HIS A 245 -5.62 22.56 -3.44
CA HIS A 245 -5.10 21.58 -4.39
C HIS A 245 -4.88 20.20 -3.74
N GLY A 246 -5.27 20.02 -2.47
CA GLY A 246 -5.12 18.77 -1.74
C GLY A 246 -3.70 18.50 -1.25
N LYS A 247 -2.80 19.49 -1.31
CA LYS A 247 -1.45 19.38 -0.78
C LYS A 247 -1.45 19.79 0.69
N GLU A 248 -0.65 19.11 1.51
CA GLU A 248 -0.42 19.54 2.89
C GLU A 248 0.09 20.99 2.91
N GLU A 249 -0.58 21.85 3.68
CA GLU A 249 -0.19 23.25 3.82
C GLU A 249 1.18 23.37 4.50
N GLU A 250 1.92 24.43 4.17
CA GLU A 250 3.15 24.75 4.90
C GLU A 250 2.82 24.98 6.39
N ASN A 251 3.44 24.21 7.29
CA ASN A 251 3.09 24.17 8.71
C ASN A 251 1.64 23.71 9.01
N GLY A 252 1.04 22.92 8.11
CA GLY A 252 -0.32 22.39 8.25
C GLY A 252 -0.46 21.30 9.32
N ARG A 253 0.65 20.68 9.73
CA ARG A 253 0.72 19.74 10.86
C ARG A 253 0.69 20.48 12.19
N LYS A 254 -0.32 20.20 13.01
CA LYS A 254 -0.41 20.68 14.40
C LYS A 254 -0.51 19.51 15.35
N PRO A 255 0.33 19.42 16.40
CA PRO A 255 0.21 18.37 17.40
C PRO A 255 -1.21 18.29 17.95
N PHE A 256 -1.68 17.07 18.23
CA PHE A 256 -3.00 16.84 18.81
C PHE A 256 -2.93 16.11 20.17
N PRO A 257 -2.44 16.77 21.24
CA PRO A 257 -2.20 16.13 22.54
C PRO A 257 -3.46 15.55 23.20
N ALA A 258 -4.64 16.04 22.83
CA ALA A 258 -5.90 15.50 23.33
C ALA A 258 -6.16 14.04 22.90
N TYR A 259 -5.42 13.56 21.90
CA TYR A 259 -5.54 12.22 21.34
C TYR A 259 -4.21 11.45 21.37
N THR A 260 -3.32 11.77 22.32
CA THR A 260 -2.12 10.95 22.57
C THR A 260 -2.52 9.50 22.84
N LEU A 261 -1.77 8.58 22.27
CA LEU A 261 -2.00 7.14 22.36
C LEU A 261 -0.94 6.51 23.25
N SER A 262 -1.35 5.65 24.19
CA SER A 262 -0.41 4.85 24.98
C SER A 262 0.15 3.69 24.18
N GLU A 263 -0.65 3.14 23.25
CA GLU A 263 -0.24 2.05 22.37
C GLU A 263 -0.85 2.26 20.97
N PHE A 264 -0.07 1.91 19.96
CA PHE A 264 -0.50 1.76 18.57
C PHE A 264 0.15 0.49 18.05
N SER A 265 -0.64 -0.47 17.58
CA SER A 265 -0.11 -1.63 16.87
C SER A 265 -0.96 -1.98 15.67
N GLY A 266 -0.35 -2.61 14.68
CA GLY A 266 -1.08 -3.07 13.50
C GLY A 266 -0.23 -3.91 12.56
N LYS A 267 -0.88 -4.39 11.52
CA LYS A 267 -0.29 -5.20 10.47
C LYS A 267 -0.90 -4.84 9.12
N MET A 268 -0.07 -4.93 8.09
CA MET A 268 -0.50 -4.84 6.71
C MET A 268 -0.15 -6.14 6.01
N ALA A 269 -1.18 -6.87 5.58
CA ALA A 269 -1.00 -8.02 4.71
C ALA A 269 -0.79 -7.54 3.27
N VAL A 270 0.21 -8.07 2.58
CA VAL A 270 0.56 -7.57 1.25
C VAL A 270 -0.60 -7.79 0.28
N ALA A 271 -1.04 -6.71 -0.39
CA ALA A 271 -2.23 -6.69 -1.25
C ALA A 271 -3.51 -7.27 -0.62
N GLY A 272 -3.59 -7.37 0.71
CA GLY A 272 -4.66 -8.07 1.41
C GLY A 272 -5.46 -7.15 2.30
N SER A 273 -4.82 -6.62 3.34
CA SER A 273 -5.53 -5.86 4.38
C SER A 273 -4.61 -4.92 5.15
N LEU A 274 -5.24 -3.98 5.84
CA LEU A 274 -4.65 -3.23 6.95
C LEU A 274 -5.54 -3.45 8.17
N GLU A 275 -4.91 -3.82 9.28
CA GLU A 275 -5.55 -3.94 10.58
C GLU A 275 -4.72 -3.18 11.60
N PHE A 276 -5.39 -2.41 12.45
CA PHE A 276 -4.70 -1.78 13.57
C PHE A 276 -5.60 -1.58 14.79
N SER A 277 -4.94 -1.35 15.91
CA SER A 277 -5.54 -0.99 17.18
C SER A 277 -4.70 0.09 17.86
N CYS A 278 -5.35 1.11 18.39
CA CYS A 278 -4.71 2.09 19.25
C CYS A 278 -5.55 2.43 20.47
N THR A 279 -4.89 2.70 21.59
CA THR A 279 -5.52 3.04 22.86
C THR A 279 -5.09 4.44 23.28
N ARG A 280 -6.06 5.27 23.67
CA ARG A 280 -5.79 6.62 24.16
C ARG A 280 -5.08 6.56 25.51
N ALA A 281 -4.06 7.40 25.67
CA ALA A 281 -3.26 7.47 26.89
C ALA A 281 -4.07 7.89 28.13
N ASP A 282 -5.20 8.57 27.94
CA ASP A 282 -6.12 8.94 29.02
C ASP A 282 -7.07 7.81 29.46
N GLY A 283 -6.95 6.62 28.87
CA GLY A 283 -7.78 5.45 29.16
C GLY A 283 -9.23 5.56 28.68
N ARG A 284 -9.61 6.65 27.98
CA ARG A 284 -11.00 6.93 27.59
C ARG A 284 -11.40 6.38 26.23
N GLY A 285 -10.56 5.56 25.61
CA GLY A 285 -11.02 4.80 24.46
C GLY A 285 -9.97 4.04 23.68
N LYS A 286 -10.48 3.10 22.90
CA LYS A 286 -9.75 2.26 21.96
C LYS A 286 -10.33 2.46 20.57
N THR A 287 -9.48 2.57 19.57
CA THR A 287 -9.89 2.59 18.16
C THR A 287 -9.30 1.38 17.47
N THR A 288 -10.11 0.66 16.69
CA THR A 288 -9.64 -0.42 15.83
C THR A 288 -10.07 -0.17 14.40
N PHE A 289 -9.28 -0.69 13.47
CA PHE A 289 -9.58 -0.68 12.06
C PHE A 289 -9.30 -2.06 11.46
N SER A 290 -10.15 -2.45 10.52
CA SER A 290 -9.91 -3.57 9.63
C SER A 290 -10.49 -3.22 8.27
N GLY A 291 -9.66 -3.30 7.25
CA GLY A 291 -10.04 -2.94 5.89
C GLY A 291 -9.16 -3.61 4.85
N THR A 292 -9.61 -3.51 3.62
CA THR A 292 -8.91 -4.01 2.44
C THR A 292 -8.34 -2.84 1.66
N PRO A 293 -7.37 -3.09 0.75
CA PRO A 293 -6.98 -2.10 -0.23
C PRO A 293 -8.21 -1.53 -0.93
N LEU A 294 -8.20 -0.24 -1.27
CA LEU A 294 -9.31 0.36 -1.99
C LEU A 294 -9.61 -0.41 -3.28
N VAL A 295 -10.72 -1.13 -3.26
CA VAL A 295 -11.29 -1.85 -4.41
C VAL A 295 -12.42 -1.02 -4.99
N GLU A 296 -12.68 -1.19 -6.28
CA GLU A 296 -13.94 -0.74 -6.85
C GLU A 296 -15.10 -1.35 -6.05
N ILE A 297 -15.97 -0.53 -5.44
CA ILE A 297 -17.29 -0.99 -5.02
C ILE A 297 -18.05 -1.26 -6.30
N LYS A 298 -18.00 -2.50 -6.80
CA LYS A 298 -18.94 -2.96 -7.83
C LYS A 298 -20.34 -2.70 -7.28
N LYS A 299 -21.06 -1.77 -7.92
CA LYS A 299 -22.49 -1.58 -7.72
C LYS A 299 -23.25 -2.31 -8.80
#